data_AF-A0A841EV57-F1
#
_entry.id   AF-A0A841EV57-F1
#
_cell.length_a   1.000
_cell.length_b   1.000
_cell.length_c   1.000
_cell.angle_alpha   90.00
_cell.angle_beta   90.00
_cell.angle_gamma   90.00
#
_symmetry.space_group_name_H-M   'P 1'
#
loop_
_entity.id
_entity.type
_entity.pdbx_description
1 polymer ?
#
loop_
_entity_poly.entity_id
_entity_poly.type
_entity_poly.pdbx_seq_one_letter_code
_entity_poly.pdbx_strand_id
1 'polypeptide(L)'
;MASTDLMTYLNYMATWDSESDENIGNIITEQNLFLQVDDYDSDRVVNDEFNTLYDLACEVRNLTIAADATQIAADAAAIAAIWSFGLGMAAFAALEAAEIIEKKVISDKSKKLNNKLTTVDTDISANINDNVKNYVAKYKLNNNLIASKAPVGLDTRTCRAYLMQFTAEVQRKAGKLDAPTFKQYAESARLLFNCDEINGVYDALDELNMSAKTDADVKKFMNVLVGFQPPEGVVIAKDILMGASITIMFRKLKIANETIRTMAREAGIPVEEVNTSAFQAMDAVGKFVTVVAVVISVVDIIFNILDIVNVVEQCNKMCDELQGPIKQSYLDYFNGIKEASKQYKAAITPSKIG
;
A
#
# COMPACT_ATOMS: atom_id res chain seq x y z
N MET A 1 -18.35 6.80 -7.49
CA MET A 1 -19.34 5.82 -7.97
C MET A 1 -18.69 4.45 -7.82
N ALA A 2 -19.45 3.38 -7.57
CA ALA A 2 -18.86 2.08 -7.25
C ALA A 2 -18.32 1.38 -8.51
N SER A 3 -18.94 1.63 -9.67
CA SER A 3 -18.42 1.28 -10.98
C SER A 3 -17.02 1.85 -11.23
N THR A 4 -16.76 3.10 -10.83
CA THR A 4 -15.44 3.74 -10.97
C THR A 4 -14.34 2.95 -10.28
N ASP A 5 -14.61 2.41 -9.08
CA ASP A 5 -13.62 1.61 -8.36
C ASP A 5 -13.29 0.31 -9.13
N LEU A 6 -14.28 -0.32 -9.78
CA LEU A 6 -14.06 -1.51 -10.63
C LEU A 6 -13.32 -1.16 -11.92
N MET A 7 -13.70 -0.06 -12.59
CA MET A 7 -13.01 0.43 -13.79
C MET A 7 -11.55 0.75 -13.50
N THR A 8 -11.27 1.44 -12.39
CA THR A 8 -9.91 1.79 -11.97
C THR A 8 -9.09 0.54 -11.65
N TYR A 9 -9.67 -0.44 -10.94
CA TYR A 9 -9.02 -1.72 -10.68
C TYR A 9 -8.65 -2.44 -11.98
N LEU A 10 -9.60 -2.61 -12.90
CA LEU A 10 -9.38 -3.31 -14.17
C LEU A 10 -8.37 -2.59 -15.06
N ASN A 11 -8.47 -1.26 -15.17
CA ASN A 11 -7.52 -0.43 -15.91
C ASN A 11 -6.10 -0.57 -15.34
N TYR A 12 -5.96 -0.52 -14.01
CA TYR A 12 -4.64 -0.67 -13.39
C TYR A 12 -4.06 -2.06 -13.64
N MET A 13 -4.84 -3.14 -13.46
CA MET A 13 -4.38 -4.51 -13.72
C MET A 13 -4.02 -4.73 -15.20
N ALA A 14 -4.74 -4.10 -16.11
CA ALA A 14 -4.44 -4.15 -17.55
C ALA A 14 -3.04 -3.65 -17.89
N THR A 15 -2.47 -2.71 -17.14
CA THR A 15 -1.11 -2.17 -17.38
C THR A 15 0.02 -3.18 -17.16
N TRP A 16 -0.29 -4.32 -16.53
CA TRP A 16 0.68 -5.36 -16.19
C TRP A 16 0.75 -6.50 -17.21
N ASP A 17 -0.15 -6.55 -18.20
CA ASP A 17 -0.25 -7.65 -19.16
C ASP A 17 1.02 -7.86 -20.00
N SER A 18 1.67 -6.76 -20.34
CA SER A 18 2.83 -6.63 -21.21
C SER A 18 4.12 -6.35 -20.44
N GLU A 19 4.06 -6.37 -19.10
CA GLU A 19 5.24 -6.18 -18.26
C GLU A 19 6.22 -7.36 -18.43
N SER A 20 7.51 -7.12 -18.17
CA SER A 20 8.54 -8.16 -18.19
C SER A 20 8.35 -9.21 -17.08
N ASP A 21 8.76 -10.44 -17.37
CA ASP A 21 8.73 -11.54 -16.39
C ASP A 21 9.60 -11.24 -15.17
N GLU A 22 10.71 -10.52 -15.37
CA GLU A 22 11.60 -10.07 -14.29
C GLU A 22 10.87 -9.13 -13.31
N ASN A 23 10.19 -8.11 -13.84
CA ASN A 23 9.44 -7.18 -13.00
C ASN A 23 8.28 -7.84 -12.27
N ILE A 24 7.54 -8.73 -12.94
CA ILE A 24 6.49 -9.51 -12.27
C ILE A 24 7.10 -10.45 -11.20
N GLY A 25 8.22 -11.09 -11.51
CA GLY A 25 8.97 -11.91 -10.56
C GLY A 25 9.42 -11.12 -9.33
N ASN A 26 9.76 -9.84 -9.49
CA ASN A 26 10.10 -8.94 -8.39
C ASN A 26 8.90 -8.65 -7.47
N ILE A 27 7.70 -8.48 -8.04
CA ILE A 27 6.45 -8.33 -7.26
C ILE A 27 6.11 -9.63 -6.52
N ILE A 28 6.19 -10.78 -7.20
CA ILE A 28 5.93 -12.09 -6.58
C ILE A 28 6.93 -12.37 -5.45
N THR A 29 8.20 -12.00 -5.64
CA THR A 29 9.24 -12.11 -4.60
C THR A 29 8.91 -11.26 -3.38
N GLU A 30 8.45 -10.01 -3.56
CA GLU A 30 8.01 -9.16 -2.44
C GLU A 30 6.87 -9.82 -1.67
N GLN A 31 5.87 -10.36 -2.36
CA GLN A 31 4.75 -11.05 -1.71
C GLN A 31 5.21 -12.30 -0.95
N ASN A 32 6.13 -13.09 -1.51
CA ASN A 32 6.69 -14.25 -0.83
C ASN A 32 7.48 -13.85 0.43
N LEU A 33 8.20 -12.73 0.40
CA LEU A 33 8.87 -12.16 1.57
C LEU A 33 7.85 -11.65 2.60
N PHE A 34 6.76 -11.02 2.15
CA PHE A 34 5.68 -10.57 3.03
C PHE A 34 5.10 -11.74 3.83
N LEU A 35 4.86 -12.89 3.20
CA LEU A 35 4.39 -14.12 3.87
C LEU A 35 5.36 -14.71 4.91
N GLN A 36 6.61 -14.26 4.91
CA GLN A 36 7.66 -14.67 5.84
C GLN A 36 7.89 -13.62 6.95
N VAL A 37 7.20 -12.48 6.89
CA VAL A 37 7.11 -11.52 7.98
C VAL A 37 6.30 -12.19 9.09
N ASP A 38 7.00 -12.79 10.06
CA ASP A 38 6.41 -13.52 11.18
C ASP A 38 6.24 -12.59 12.41
N ASP A 39 6.08 -13.17 13.59
CA ASP A 39 6.13 -12.45 14.86
C ASP A 39 7.53 -11.90 15.18
N TYR A 40 7.59 -10.65 15.67
CA TYR A 40 8.79 -9.99 16.13
C TYR A 40 8.46 -8.84 17.09
N ASP A 41 9.48 -8.40 17.82
CA ASP A 41 9.46 -7.21 18.68
C ASP A 41 9.86 -5.97 17.87
N SER A 42 8.86 -5.26 17.35
CA SER A 42 9.09 -4.02 16.61
C SER A 42 9.22 -2.81 17.55
N ASP A 43 8.50 -2.82 18.67
CA ASP A 43 8.40 -1.68 19.59
C ASP A 43 9.77 -1.29 20.14
N ARG A 44 10.54 -2.26 20.63
CA ARG A 44 11.87 -1.96 21.17
C ARG A 44 12.78 -1.37 20.09
N VAL A 45 12.83 -2.00 18.91
CA VAL A 45 13.74 -1.57 17.83
C VAL A 45 13.38 -0.19 17.30
N VAL A 46 12.08 0.08 17.10
CA VAL A 46 11.60 1.40 16.68
C VAL A 46 11.92 2.45 17.74
N ASN A 47 11.69 2.17 19.03
CA ASN A 47 12.00 3.12 20.10
C ASN A 47 13.51 3.41 20.19
N ASP A 48 14.37 2.38 20.10
CA ASP A 48 15.83 2.55 20.13
C ASP A 48 16.32 3.44 18.97
N GLU A 49 15.79 3.20 17.77
CA GLU A 49 16.12 3.99 16.59
C GLU A 49 15.63 5.44 16.71
N PHE A 50 14.40 5.65 17.18
CA PHE A 50 13.83 6.99 17.32
C PHE A 50 14.43 7.79 18.47
N ASN A 51 14.95 7.14 19.50
CA ASN A 51 15.77 7.81 20.51
C ASN A 51 17.06 8.37 19.88
N THR A 52 17.72 7.59 19.02
CA THR A 52 18.92 8.05 18.29
C THR A 52 18.60 9.23 17.37
N LEU A 53 17.48 9.17 16.63
CA LEU A 53 17.02 10.27 15.77
C LEU A 53 16.71 11.54 16.58
N TYR A 54 16.01 11.39 17.70
CA TYR A 54 15.66 12.50 18.57
C TYR A 54 16.87 13.18 19.18
N ASP A 55 17.86 12.41 19.65
CA ASP A 55 19.11 12.95 20.20
C ASP A 55 19.85 13.77 19.14
N LEU A 56 19.99 13.24 17.92
CA LEU A 56 20.58 13.95 16.79
C LEU A 56 19.78 15.22 16.43
N ALA A 57 18.45 15.17 16.44
CA ALA A 57 17.60 16.32 16.18
C ALA A 57 17.73 17.42 17.25
N CYS A 58 17.78 17.01 18.52
CA CYS A 58 18.03 17.93 19.63
C CYS A 58 19.42 18.57 19.54
N GLU A 59 20.45 17.82 19.15
CA GLU A 59 21.79 18.37 18.91
C GLU A 59 21.78 19.43 17.80
N VAL A 60 21.11 19.15 16.67
CA VAL A 60 20.96 20.12 15.57
C VAL A 60 20.22 21.37 16.05
N ARG A 61 19.07 21.21 16.72
CA ARG A 61 18.31 22.32 17.31
C ARG A 61 19.20 23.18 18.23
N ASN A 62 19.93 22.55 19.15
CA ASN A 62 20.74 23.26 20.13
C ASN A 62 21.87 24.07 19.45
N LEU A 63 22.47 23.52 18.40
CA LEU A 63 23.47 24.23 17.58
C LEU A 63 22.85 25.41 16.82
N THR A 64 21.66 25.21 16.23
CA THR A 64 20.92 26.26 15.53
C THR A 64 20.55 27.43 16.44
N ILE A 65 20.14 27.15 17.68
CA ILE A 65 19.85 28.19 18.68
C ILE A 65 21.11 28.92 19.12
N ALA A 66 22.26 28.23 19.17
CA ALA A 66 23.53 28.79 19.63
C ALA A 66 24.27 29.61 18.57
N ALA A 67 23.96 29.46 17.28
CA ALA A 67 24.59 30.20 16.20
C ALA A 67 24.05 31.65 16.11
N ASP A 68 24.94 32.63 15.93
CA ASP A 68 24.59 34.07 15.88
C ASP A 68 23.73 34.42 14.63
N ALA A 69 22.93 35.49 14.68
CA ALA A 69 21.81 35.78 13.77
C ALA A 69 22.08 35.66 12.25
N THR A 70 23.33 35.84 11.80
CA THR A 70 23.74 35.76 10.39
C THR A 70 24.07 34.32 9.93
N GLN A 71 24.48 33.43 10.84
CA GLN A 71 24.66 31.99 10.58
C GLN A 71 23.31 31.26 10.55
N ILE A 72 22.35 31.72 11.37
CA ILE A 72 21.00 31.16 11.44
C ILE A 72 20.34 31.10 10.06
N ALA A 73 20.48 32.13 9.21
CA ALA A 73 19.84 32.17 7.89
C ALA A 73 20.48 31.22 6.84
N ALA A 74 21.78 30.95 6.95
CA ALA A 74 22.47 30.01 6.04
C ALA A 74 22.30 28.56 6.50
N ASP A 75 22.41 28.29 7.80
CA ASP A 75 22.10 26.99 8.37
C ASP A 75 20.60 26.68 8.25
N ALA A 76 19.71 27.67 8.31
CA ALA A 76 18.28 27.53 8.06
C ALA A 76 17.92 26.95 6.68
N ALA A 77 18.46 27.55 5.62
CA ALA A 77 18.22 27.11 4.27
C ALA A 77 18.84 25.73 4.01
N ALA A 78 20.01 25.45 4.63
CA ALA A 78 20.62 24.14 4.64
C ALA A 78 19.75 23.12 5.39
N ILE A 79 19.33 23.42 6.62
CA ILE A 79 18.45 22.62 7.48
C ILE A 79 17.16 22.28 6.71
N ALA A 80 16.45 23.26 6.13
CA ALA A 80 15.28 23.02 5.29
C ALA A 80 15.55 22.12 4.05
N ALA A 81 16.70 22.27 3.38
CA ALA A 81 17.10 21.40 2.26
C ALA A 81 17.56 19.99 2.70
N ILE A 82 17.91 19.82 3.98
CA ILE A 82 18.43 18.59 4.59
C ILE A 82 17.29 17.68 5.08
N TRP A 83 16.10 18.20 5.40
CA TRP A 83 14.99 17.39 5.92
C TRP A 83 14.07 16.81 4.85
N SER A 84 14.35 17.05 3.56
CA SER A 84 13.54 16.52 2.45
C SER A 84 13.75 15.02 2.22
N PHE A 85 14.64 14.35 2.93
CA PHE A 85 14.97 12.95 2.67
C PHE A 85 14.85 12.09 3.92
N GLY A 86 13.63 11.59 4.16
CA GLY A 86 13.35 10.74 5.32
C GLY A 86 12.17 9.81 5.14
N LEU A 87 11.99 9.24 3.94
CA LEU A 87 10.80 8.46 3.60
C LEU A 87 11.17 7.28 2.71
N GLY A 88 12.02 6.37 3.19
CA GLY A 88 12.44 5.22 2.40
C GLY A 88 11.27 4.37 1.89
N MET A 89 10.09 4.47 2.50
CA MET A 89 8.87 3.76 2.11
C MET A 89 7.90 4.54 1.21
N ALA A 90 7.99 5.87 1.17
CA ALA A 90 7.17 6.67 0.26
C ALA A 90 7.92 6.82 -1.06
N ALA A 91 7.26 6.47 -2.16
CA ALA A 91 7.83 6.61 -3.50
C ALA A 91 8.10 8.09 -3.80
N PHE A 92 9.35 8.54 -3.61
CA PHE A 92 9.78 9.88 -3.98
C PHE A 92 10.59 9.88 -5.26
N ALA A 93 9.93 9.60 -6.38
CA ALA A 93 10.44 10.04 -7.68
C ALA A 93 10.42 11.60 -7.78
N ALA A 94 9.61 12.28 -6.96
CA ALA A 94 9.45 13.74 -7.03
C ALA A 94 10.56 14.56 -6.33
N LEU A 95 11.36 13.97 -5.44
CA LEU A 95 12.41 14.70 -4.70
C LEU A 95 13.81 14.57 -5.30
N GLU A 96 14.07 13.55 -6.13
CA GLU A 96 15.32 13.49 -6.93
C GLU A 96 15.44 14.68 -7.90
N ALA A 97 14.33 15.32 -8.29
CA ALA A 97 14.33 16.51 -9.14
C ALA A 97 14.59 17.83 -8.38
N ALA A 98 14.42 17.86 -7.04
CA ALA A 98 14.69 19.04 -6.21
C ALA A 98 16.17 19.12 -5.76
N GLU A 99 17.02 18.24 -6.29
CA GLU A 99 18.43 18.05 -5.93
C GLU A 99 19.37 19.17 -6.47
N ILE A 100 18.92 20.43 -6.37
CA ILE A 100 19.74 21.61 -6.60
C ILE A 100 19.51 22.59 -5.44
N ILE A 101 19.90 22.21 -4.22
CA ILE A 101 20.19 23.20 -3.18
C ILE A 101 21.59 22.93 -2.63
N GLU A 102 22.42 23.94 -2.83
CA GLU A 102 23.88 23.90 -2.82
C GLU A 102 24.49 23.42 -1.50
N LYS A 103 25.53 22.58 -1.62
CA LYS A 103 26.47 22.15 -0.58
C LYS A 103 27.30 23.30 -0.01
N LYS A 104 26.70 24.29 0.66
CA LYS A 104 27.47 25.28 1.42
C LYS A 104 26.93 25.47 2.84
N VAL A 105 27.78 25.03 3.78
CA VAL A 105 27.66 25.13 5.24
C VAL A 105 26.55 24.24 5.80
N ILE A 106 26.79 22.92 5.80
CA ILE A 106 26.00 21.97 6.59
C ILE A 106 26.87 21.50 7.75
N SER A 107 26.40 21.69 8.99
CA SER A 107 27.06 21.13 10.17
C SER A 107 27.18 19.59 10.04
N ASP A 108 28.26 19.00 10.52
CA ASP A 108 28.43 17.53 10.43
C ASP A 108 27.33 16.76 11.19
N LYS A 109 26.67 17.40 12.16
CA LYS A 109 25.52 16.84 12.89
C LYS A 109 24.26 16.81 12.03
N SER A 110 23.98 17.86 11.28
CA SER A 110 22.87 17.89 10.31
C SER A 110 23.05 16.85 9.20
N LYS A 111 24.29 16.62 8.74
CA LYS A 111 24.61 15.51 7.81
C LYS A 111 24.31 14.14 8.43
N LYS A 112 24.72 13.92 9.69
CA LYS A 112 24.49 12.65 10.39
C LYS A 112 23.00 12.37 10.56
N LEU A 113 22.24 13.38 10.96
CA LEU A 113 20.79 13.26 11.11
C LEU A 113 20.10 12.98 9.79
N ASN A 114 20.44 13.69 8.71
CA ASN A 114 19.89 13.41 7.39
C ASN A 114 20.20 11.99 6.91
N ASN A 115 21.47 11.58 7.00
CA ASN A 115 21.86 10.22 6.66
C ASN A 115 21.04 9.20 7.47
N LYS A 116 20.81 9.45 8.76
CA LYS A 116 20.00 8.57 9.60
C LYS A 116 18.54 8.56 9.17
N LEU A 117 17.96 9.72 8.85
CA LEU A 117 16.59 9.86 8.33
C LEU A 117 16.40 9.09 7.01
N THR A 118 17.40 9.04 6.13
CA THR A 118 17.33 8.26 4.88
C THR A 118 17.31 6.75 5.07
N THR A 119 17.81 6.25 6.21
CA THR A 119 18.00 4.82 6.48
C THR A 119 17.09 4.28 7.56
N VAL A 120 16.26 5.09 8.24
CA VAL A 120 15.44 4.68 9.40
C VAL A 120 14.69 3.36 9.18
N ASP A 121 13.95 3.21 8.09
CA ASP A 121 13.21 1.97 7.80
C ASP A 121 14.14 0.77 7.55
N THR A 122 15.31 1.01 6.98
CA THR A 122 16.31 0.00 6.65
C THR A 122 17.06 -0.43 7.91
N ASP A 123 17.36 0.51 8.80
CA ASP A 123 18.01 0.30 10.09
C ASP A 123 17.07 -0.43 11.05
N ILE A 124 15.80 -0.01 11.16
CA ILE A 124 14.79 -0.71 11.96
C ILE A 124 14.60 -2.13 11.45
N SER A 125 14.35 -2.30 10.15
CA SER A 125 14.09 -3.62 9.58
C SER A 125 15.30 -4.57 9.71
N ALA A 126 16.52 -4.07 9.54
CA ALA A 126 17.75 -4.83 9.74
C ALA A 126 17.97 -5.24 11.21
N ASN A 127 17.56 -4.41 12.16
CA ASN A 127 17.66 -4.69 13.60
C ASN A 127 16.52 -5.57 14.13
N ILE A 128 15.47 -5.80 13.36
CA ILE A 128 14.41 -6.76 13.67
C ILE A 128 14.85 -8.18 13.31
N ASN A 129 14.98 -8.49 12.01
CA ASN A 129 15.49 -9.76 11.48
C ASN A 129 15.62 -9.71 9.94
N ASP A 130 16.28 -10.72 9.36
CA ASP A 130 16.51 -10.80 7.91
C ASP A 130 15.22 -10.87 7.08
N ASN A 131 14.15 -11.50 7.56
CA ASN A 131 12.89 -11.58 6.80
C ASN A 131 12.26 -10.19 6.64
N VAL A 132 12.19 -9.42 7.74
CA VAL A 132 11.64 -8.06 7.74
C VAL A 132 12.54 -7.13 6.92
N LYS A 133 13.85 -7.23 7.08
CA LYS A 133 14.84 -6.50 6.26
C LYS A 133 14.66 -6.74 4.78
N ASN A 134 14.61 -8.01 4.36
CA ASN A 134 14.50 -8.38 2.95
C ASN A 134 13.15 -7.93 2.37
N TYR A 135 12.06 -8.08 3.14
CA TYR A 135 10.75 -7.58 2.76
C TYR A 135 10.77 -6.06 2.53
N VAL A 136 11.24 -5.28 3.51
CA VAL A 136 11.29 -3.81 3.40
C VAL A 136 12.17 -3.38 2.22
N ALA A 137 13.35 -3.98 2.05
CA ALA A 137 14.21 -3.68 0.91
C ALA A 137 13.49 -3.94 -0.44
N LYS A 138 12.81 -5.08 -0.57
CA LYS A 138 12.09 -5.43 -1.81
C LYS A 138 10.87 -4.53 -2.05
N TYR A 139 10.12 -4.24 -1.00
CA TYR A 139 9.01 -3.28 -1.04
C TYR A 139 9.47 -1.94 -1.61
N LYS A 140 10.59 -1.40 -1.10
CA LYS A 140 11.13 -0.11 -1.56
C LYS A 140 11.54 -0.14 -3.03
N LEU A 141 12.23 -1.20 -3.47
CA LEU A 141 12.63 -1.36 -4.87
C LEU A 141 11.43 -1.40 -5.82
N ASN A 142 10.32 -2.00 -5.40
CA ASN A 142 9.14 -2.15 -6.24
C ASN A 142 8.25 -0.90 -6.27
N ASN A 143 8.42 0.08 -5.37
CA ASN A 143 7.61 1.30 -5.33
C ASN A 143 7.57 2.05 -6.67
N ASN A 144 8.74 2.24 -7.30
CA ASN A 144 8.84 2.99 -8.56
C ASN A 144 8.18 2.25 -9.72
N LEU A 145 8.33 0.92 -9.77
CA LEU A 145 7.66 0.07 -10.75
C LEU A 145 6.13 0.12 -10.57
N ILE A 146 5.65 0.02 -9.33
CA ILE A 146 4.21 0.06 -9.04
C ILE A 146 3.62 1.43 -9.40
N ALA A 147 4.34 2.51 -9.09
CA ALA A 147 3.92 3.87 -9.40
C ALA A 147 3.95 4.17 -10.91
N SER A 148 4.92 3.64 -11.67
CA SER A 148 4.99 3.85 -13.12
C SER A 148 3.84 3.19 -13.89
N LYS A 149 3.17 2.21 -13.26
CA LYS A 149 1.98 1.53 -13.78
C LYS A 149 0.67 2.21 -13.37
N ALA A 150 0.70 3.17 -12.45
CA ALA A 150 -0.50 3.82 -11.96
C ALA A 150 -1.16 4.67 -13.05
N PRO A 151 -2.46 4.48 -13.35
CA PRO A 151 -3.23 5.44 -14.12
C PRO A 151 -3.18 6.83 -13.46
N VAL A 152 -3.32 7.88 -14.26
CA VAL A 152 -3.31 9.26 -13.77
C VAL A 152 -4.34 9.44 -12.66
N GLY A 153 -3.88 9.92 -11.51
CA GLY A 153 -4.72 10.17 -10.33
C GLY A 153 -4.88 8.98 -9.37
N LEU A 154 -4.31 7.80 -9.67
CA LEU A 154 -4.31 6.66 -8.76
C LEU A 154 -3.09 6.70 -7.82
N ASP A 155 -3.32 6.72 -6.51
CA ASP A 155 -2.24 6.74 -5.53
C ASP A 155 -1.54 5.37 -5.38
N THR A 156 -0.24 5.40 -5.04
CA THR A 156 0.60 4.19 -4.91
C THR A 156 0.07 3.21 -3.86
N ARG A 157 -0.59 3.69 -2.80
CA ARG A 157 -1.20 2.81 -1.78
C ARG A 157 -2.37 2.03 -2.39
N THR A 158 -3.24 2.69 -3.14
CA THR A 158 -4.34 2.03 -3.85
C THR A 158 -3.80 1.05 -4.89
N CYS A 159 -2.73 1.40 -5.61
CA CYS A 159 -2.04 0.48 -6.51
C CYS A 159 -1.55 -0.79 -5.80
N ARG A 160 -0.87 -0.64 -4.66
CA ARG A 160 -0.41 -1.77 -3.84
C ARG A 160 -1.55 -2.64 -3.32
N ALA A 161 -2.66 -2.01 -2.93
CA ALA A 161 -3.88 -2.71 -2.53
C ALA A 161 -4.39 -3.65 -3.63
N TYR A 162 -4.55 -3.08 -4.83
CA TYR A 162 -5.06 -3.81 -5.99
C TYR A 162 -4.11 -4.93 -6.42
N LEU A 163 -2.79 -4.69 -6.43
CA LEU A 163 -1.83 -5.75 -6.69
C LEU A 163 -1.90 -6.89 -5.68
N MET A 164 -1.96 -6.58 -4.39
CA MET A 164 -1.98 -7.62 -3.36
C MET A 164 -3.29 -8.42 -3.36
N GLN A 165 -4.41 -7.77 -3.68
CA GLN A 165 -5.68 -8.43 -3.92
C GLN A 165 -5.62 -9.31 -5.17
N PHE A 166 -5.10 -8.78 -6.27
CA PHE A 166 -4.98 -9.49 -7.54
C PHE A 166 -4.11 -10.73 -7.39
N THR A 167 -2.92 -10.62 -6.78
CA THR A 167 -2.05 -11.79 -6.60
C THR A 167 -2.64 -12.83 -5.65
N ALA A 168 -3.40 -12.42 -4.63
CA ALA A 168 -4.17 -13.36 -3.80
C ALA A 168 -5.21 -14.12 -4.63
N GLU A 169 -5.93 -13.41 -5.49
CA GLU A 169 -6.93 -13.98 -6.39
C GLU A 169 -6.28 -14.98 -7.36
N VAL A 170 -5.20 -14.59 -8.04
CA VAL A 170 -4.42 -15.47 -8.94
C VAL A 170 -3.98 -16.72 -8.20
N GLN A 171 -3.36 -16.57 -7.03
CA GLN A 171 -2.84 -17.71 -6.27
C GLN A 171 -3.96 -18.65 -5.81
N ARG A 172 -5.11 -18.10 -5.37
CA ARG A 172 -6.26 -18.88 -4.92
C ARG A 172 -6.93 -19.65 -6.05
N LYS A 173 -7.04 -19.04 -7.23
CA LYS A 173 -7.78 -19.59 -8.38
C LYS A 173 -6.94 -20.49 -9.26
N ALA A 174 -5.72 -20.09 -9.56
CA ALA A 174 -4.80 -20.89 -10.35
C ALA A 174 -4.03 -21.94 -9.51
N GLY A 175 -4.05 -21.83 -8.19
CA GLY A 175 -3.27 -22.69 -7.28
C GLY A 175 -1.75 -22.43 -7.32
N LYS A 176 -1.31 -21.42 -8.08
CA LYS A 176 0.09 -21.00 -8.22
C LYS A 176 0.17 -19.52 -8.57
N LEU A 177 1.33 -18.93 -8.29
CA LEU A 177 1.65 -17.55 -8.65
C LEU A 177 3.04 -17.51 -9.31
N ASP A 178 3.04 -17.47 -10.64
CA ASP A 178 4.23 -17.29 -11.49
C ASP A 178 3.96 -16.21 -12.55
N ALA A 179 5.01 -15.70 -13.20
CA ALA A 179 4.86 -14.61 -14.17
C ALA A 179 3.91 -14.94 -15.33
N PRO A 180 3.96 -16.14 -15.96
CA PRO A 180 3.00 -16.50 -17.00
C PRO A 180 1.54 -16.48 -16.52
N THR A 181 1.27 -17.04 -15.35
CA THR A 181 -0.09 -17.07 -14.78
C THR A 181 -0.57 -15.68 -14.42
N PHE A 182 0.31 -14.86 -13.82
CA PHE A 182 0.00 -13.46 -13.52
C PHE A 182 -0.40 -12.70 -14.80
N LYS A 183 0.39 -12.82 -15.88
CA LYS A 183 0.10 -12.15 -17.16
C LYS A 183 -1.22 -12.61 -17.77
N GLN A 184 -1.54 -13.89 -17.68
CA GLN A 184 -2.81 -14.42 -18.18
C GLN A 184 -4.02 -13.76 -17.51
N TYR A 185 -3.94 -13.54 -16.19
CA TYR A 185 -4.98 -12.80 -15.46
C TYR A 185 -4.96 -11.31 -15.81
N ALA A 186 -3.79 -10.69 -15.96
CA ALA A 186 -3.68 -9.27 -16.30
C ALA A 186 -4.22 -8.99 -17.71
N GLU A 187 -3.94 -9.87 -18.67
CA GLU A 187 -4.53 -9.88 -20.00
C GLU A 187 -6.05 -10.02 -19.93
N SER A 188 -6.56 -10.94 -19.11
CA SER A 188 -8.01 -11.10 -18.90
C SER A 188 -8.65 -9.83 -18.32
N ALA A 189 -7.97 -9.14 -17.41
CA ALA A 189 -8.41 -7.84 -16.90
C ALA A 189 -8.44 -6.77 -18.01
N ARG A 190 -7.42 -6.73 -18.88
CA ARG A 190 -7.40 -5.83 -20.04
C ARG A 190 -8.54 -6.13 -21.01
N LEU A 191 -8.77 -7.39 -21.34
CA LEU A 191 -9.84 -7.79 -22.25
C LEU A 191 -11.22 -7.43 -21.68
N LEU A 192 -11.41 -7.67 -20.38
CA LEU A 192 -12.63 -7.29 -19.67
C LEU A 192 -12.84 -5.77 -19.60
N PHE A 193 -11.77 -5.00 -19.34
CA PHE A 193 -11.83 -3.54 -19.28
C PHE A 193 -12.26 -2.91 -20.61
N ASN A 194 -11.88 -3.53 -21.73
CA ASN A 194 -12.10 -3.01 -23.08
C ASN A 194 -13.34 -3.59 -23.77
N CYS A 195 -14.08 -4.50 -23.15
CA CYS A 195 -15.27 -5.10 -23.76
C CYS A 195 -16.53 -4.28 -23.44
N ASP A 196 -17.56 -4.36 -24.29
CA ASP A 196 -18.79 -3.59 -24.08
C ASP A 196 -19.70 -4.24 -23.04
N GLU A 197 -19.62 -5.56 -22.89
CA GLU A 197 -20.47 -6.36 -21.99
C GLU A 197 -20.27 -5.99 -20.52
N ILE A 198 -19.08 -5.51 -20.14
CA ILE A 198 -18.78 -5.10 -18.76
C ILE A 198 -19.63 -3.91 -18.30
N ASN A 199 -20.14 -3.09 -19.23
CA ASN A 199 -20.96 -1.92 -18.90
C ASN A 199 -22.22 -2.33 -18.13
N GLY A 200 -22.82 -3.48 -18.44
CA GLY A 200 -23.98 -3.99 -17.69
C GLY A 200 -23.64 -4.30 -16.23
N VAL A 201 -22.39 -4.68 -15.94
CA VAL A 201 -21.93 -4.89 -14.56
C VAL A 201 -21.65 -3.56 -13.87
N TYR A 202 -21.06 -2.59 -14.58
CA TYR A 202 -20.87 -1.24 -14.06
C TYR A 202 -22.20 -0.59 -13.67
N ASP A 203 -23.20 -0.66 -14.55
CA ASP A 203 -24.54 -0.13 -14.30
C ASP A 203 -25.20 -0.79 -13.09
N ALA A 204 -25.12 -2.13 -13.00
CA ALA A 204 -25.69 -2.87 -11.89
C ALA A 204 -25.00 -2.55 -10.55
N LEU A 205 -23.68 -2.32 -10.57
CA LEU A 205 -22.91 -1.96 -9.39
C LEU A 205 -23.24 -0.54 -8.91
N ASP A 206 -23.46 0.40 -9.84
CA ASP A 206 -23.92 1.75 -9.50
C ASP A 206 -25.37 1.77 -9.03
N GLU A 207 -26.24 0.95 -9.62
CA GLU A 207 -27.61 0.76 -9.11
C GLU A 207 -27.57 0.25 -7.67
N LEU A 208 -26.78 -0.79 -7.37
CA LEU A 208 -26.58 -1.28 -6.01
C LEU A 208 -26.04 -0.18 -5.08
N ASN A 209 -25.07 0.62 -5.54
CA ASN A 209 -24.51 1.72 -4.78
C ASN A 209 -25.55 2.80 -4.43
N MET A 210 -26.49 3.09 -5.33
CA MET A 210 -27.58 4.05 -5.10
C MET A 210 -28.78 3.46 -4.37
N SER A 211 -28.89 2.13 -4.31
CA SER A 211 -29.98 1.43 -3.64
C SER A 211 -29.89 1.47 -2.10
N ALA A 212 -30.94 0.97 -1.46
CA ALA A 212 -30.98 0.71 -0.02
C ALA A 212 -30.09 -0.46 0.42
N LYS A 213 -29.50 -1.22 -0.53
CA LYS A 213 -28.62 -2.37 -0.28
C LYS A 213 -29.32 -3.47 0.52
N THR A 214 -30.60 -3.69 0.23
CA THR A 214 -31.36 -4.81 0.78
C THR A 214 -30.85 -6.14 0.20
N ASP A 215 -31.22 -7.25 0.82
CA ASP A 215 -30.91 -8.60 0.30
C ASP A 215 -31.36 -8.77 -1.17
N ALA A 216 -32.51 -8.20 -1.54
CA ALA A 216 -33.01 -8.21 -2.91
C ALA A 216 -32.12 -7.41 -3.87
N ASP A 217 -31.63 -6.23 -3.46
CA ASP A 217 -30.71 -5.42 -4.26
C ASP A 217 -29.37 -6.14 -4.47
N VAL A 218 -28.85 -6.74 -3.39
CA VAL A 218 -27.62 -7.52 -3.42
C VAL A 218 -27.76 -8.74 -4.34
N LYS A 219 -28.85 -9.50 -4.20
CA LYS A 219 -29.14 -10.66 -5.05
C LYS A 219 -29.30 -10.27 -6.51
N LYS A 220 -29.95 -9.14 -6.80
CA LYS A 220 -30.08 -8.60 -8.15
C LYS A 220 -28.69 -8.38 -8.78
N PHE A 221 -27.77 -7.76 -8.05
CA PHE A 221 -26.40 -7.59 -8.51
C PHE A 221 -25.66 -8.93 -8.70
N MET A 222 -25.79 -9.87 -7.76
CA MET A 222 -25.18 -11.20 -7.89
C MET A 222 -25.67 -11.94 -9.14
N ASN A 223 -26.96 -11.84 -9.48
CA ASN A 223 -27.50 -12.43 -10.70
C ASN A 223 -26.90 -11.83 -11.97
N VAL A 224 -26.53 -10.54 -11.97
CA VAL A 224 -25.80 -9.91 -13.08
C VAL A 224 -24.41 -10.52 -13.22
N LEU A 225 -23.68 -10.73 -12.11
CA LEU A 225 -22.37 -11.39 -12.13
C LEU A 225 -22.45 -12.83 -12.65
N VAL A 226 -23.45 -13.60 -12.21
CA VAL A 226 -23.66 -14.98 -12.67
C VAL A 226 -24.04 -15.03 -14.16
N GLY A 227 -24.90 -14.10 -14.59
CA GLY A 227 -25.37 -13.99 -15.96
C GLY A 227 -24.33 -13.44 -16.94
N PHE A 228 -23.26 -12.81 -16.44
CA PHE A 228 -22.22 -12.20 -17.28
C PHE A 228 -21.59 -13.25 -18.21
N GLN A 229 -21.50 -12.91 -19.51
CA GLN A 229 -20.83 -13.73 -20.52
C GLN A 229 -19.67 -12.91 -21.08
N PRO A 230 -18.42 -13.24 -20.74
CA PRO A 230 -17.27 -12.55 -21.30
C PRO A 230 -17.12 -12.86 -22.80
N PRO A 231 -16.40 -12.02 -23.55
CA PRO A 231 -16.02 -12.33 -24.93
C PRO A 231 -15.30 -13.67 -25.06
N GLU A 232 -15.41 -14.30 -26.24
CA GLU A 232 -14.75 -15.56 -26.53
C GLU A 232 -13.22 -15.44 -26.35
N GLY A 233 -12.61 -16.40 -25.65
CA GLY A 233 -11.17 -16.40 -25.36
C GLY A 233 -10.76 -15.72 -24.05
N VAL A 234 -11.68 -15.08 -23.31
CA VAL A 234 -11.35 -14.47 -22.00
C VAL A 234 -11.59 -15.47 -20.86
N VAL A 235 -10.66 -16.42 -20.75
CA VAL A 235 -10.80 -17.64 -19.92
C VAL A 235 -11.02 -17.35 -18.42
N ILE A 236 -10.55 -16.21 -17.91
CA ILE A 236 -10.47 -15.91 -16.46
C ILE A 236 -11.25 -14.63 -16.08
N ALA A 237 -11.99 -14.02 -17.01
CA ALA A 237 -12.70 -12.77 -16.76
C ALA A 237 -13.69 -12.84 -15.58
N LYS A 238 -14.39 -13.97 -15.42
CA LYS A 238 -15.39 -14.12 -14.36
C LYS A 238 -14.76 -14.10 -12.97
N ASP A 239 -13.61 -14.73 -12.79
CA ASP A 239 -12.91 -14.79 -11.50
C ASP A 239 -12.48 -13.38 -11.07
N ILE A 240 -11.87 -12.63 -11.99
CA ILE A 240 -11.43 -11.25 -11.76
C ILE A 240 -12.63 -10.36 -11.43
N LEU A 241 -13.68 -10.45 -12.24
CA LEU A 241 -14.89 -9.67 -12.08
C LEU A 241 -15.55 -9.92 -10.73
N MET A 242 -15.67 -11.20 -10.34
CA MET A 242 -16.34 -11.62 -9.12
C MET A 242 -15.54 -11.22 -7.87
N GLY A 243 -14.23 -11.50 -7.85
CA GLY A 243 -13.35 -11.10 -6.74
C GLY A 243 -13.29 -9.59 -6.53
N ALA A 244 -13.19 -8.82 -7.61
CA ALA A 244 -13.19 -7.35 -7.54
C ALA A 244 -14.55 -6.80 -7.06
N SER A 245 -15.65 -7.30 -7.61
CA SER A 245 -17.00 -6.86 -7.26
C SER A 245 -17.35 -7.15 -5.81
N ILE A 246 -17.05 -8.35 -5.30
CA ILE A 246 -17.26 -8.72 -3.89
C ILE A 246 -16.43 -7.82 -2.97
N THR A 247 -15.19 -7.50 -3.36
CA THR A 247 -14.35 -6.60 -2.58
C THR A 247 -14.94 -5.19 -2.50
N ILE A 248 -15.46 -4.65 -3.61
CA ILE A 248 -16.14 -3.35 -3.63
C ILE A 248 -17.38 -3.38 -2.73
N MET A 249 -18.21 -4.43 -2.82
CA MET A 249 -19.39 -4.58 -1.97
C MET A 249 -19.03 -4.56 -0.47
N PHE A 250 -18.01 -5.32 -0.08
CA PHE A 250 -17.58 -5.40 1.32
C PHE A 250 -16.93 -4.08 1.79
N ARG A 251 -15.94 -3.58 1.03
CA ARG A 251 -15.08 -2.46 1.47
C ARG A 251 -15.70 -1.10 1.21
N LYS A 252 -16.29 -0.89 0.04
CA LYS A 252 -16.81 0.41 -0.40
C LYS A 252 -18.27 0.58 -0.01
N LEU A 253 -19.11 -0.41 -0.34
CA LEU A 253 -20.54 -0.34 -0.08
C LEU A 253 -20.91 -0.72 1.36
N LYS A 254 -19.94 -1.25 2.13
CA LYS A 254 -20.09 -1.66 3.54
C LYS A 254 -21.22 -2.67 3.74
N ILE A 255 -21.44 -3.55 2.76
CA ILE A 255 -22.44 -4.62 2.85
C ILE A 255 -21.88 -5.72 3.76
N ALA A 256 -22.70 -6.23 4.67
CA ALA A 256 -22.30 -7.25 5.63
C ALA A 256 -21.89 -8.56 4.91
N ASN A 257 -20.81 -9.20 5.37
CA ASN A 257 -20.31 -10.45 4.80
C ASN A 257 -21.37 -11.55 4.75
N GLU A 258 -22.21 -11.65 5.76
CA GLU A 258 -23.26 -12.67 5.81
C GLU A 258 -24.34 -12.42 4.75
N THR A 259 -24.69 -11.16 4.49
CA THR A 259 -25.59 -10.79 3.39
C THR A 259 -24.98 -11.14 2.04
N ILE A 260 -23.71 -10.75 1.80
CA ILE A 260 -23.00 -11.08 0.55
C ILE A 260 -22.97 -12.60 0.34
N ARG A 261 -22.60 -13.36 1.37
CA ARG A 261 -22.51 -14.83 1.32
C ARG A 261 -23.86 -15.48 1.04
N THR A 262 -24.91 -15.07 1.75
CA THR A 262 -26.24 -15.66 1.62
C THR A 262 -26.78 -15.40 0.21
N MET A 263 -26.73 -14.15 -0.25
CA MET A 263 -27.25 -13.77 -1.56
C MET A 263 -26.42 -14.32 -2.72
N ALA A 264 -25.10 -14.43 -2.57
CA ALA A 264 -24.24 -15.10 -3.56
C ALA A 264 -24.62 -16.58 -3.71
N ARG A 265 -24.81 -17.31 -2.60
CA ARG A 265 -25.27 -18.71 -2.63
C ARG A 265 -26.64 -18.84 -3.28
N GLU A 266 -27.58 -17.96 -2.96
CA GLU A 266 -28.91 -17.96 -3.57
C GLU A 266 -28.90 -17.63 -5.06
N ALA A 267 -27.94 -16.83 -5.52
CA ALA A 267 -27.73 -16.54 -6.94
C ALA A 267 -26.98 -17.67 -7.69
N GLY A 268 -26.46 -18.67 -6.98
CA GLY A 268 -25.69 -19.77 -7.56
C GLY A 268 -24.20 -19.50 -7.73
N ILE A 269 -23.65 -18.48 -7.05
CA ILE A 269 -22.20 -18.26 -7.01
C ILE A 269 -21.55 -19.36 -6.18
N PRO A 270 -20.43 -19.96 -6.66
CA PRO A 270 -19.72 -21.01 -5.93
C PRO A 270 -19.29 -20.55 -4.52
N VAL A 271 -19.39 -21.46 -3.55
CA VAL A 271 -19.17 -21.13 -2.12
C VAL A 271 -17.76 -20.64 -1.86
N GLU A 272 -16.78 -21.14 -2.60
CA GLU A 272 -15.37 -20.73 -2.54
C GLU A 272 -15.16 -19.24 -2.84
N GLU A 273 -16.05 -18.58 -3.56
CA GLU A 273 -15.97 -17.14 -3.83
C GLU A 273 -16.30 -16.27 -2.63
N VAL A 274 -17.15 -16.80 -1.75
CA VAL A 274 -17.72 -16.09 -0.59
C VAL A 274 -17.50 -16.86 0.71
N ASN A 275 -16.51 -17.75 0.73
CA ASN A 275 -16.15 -18.49 1.92
C ASN A 275 -15.38 -17.58 2.91
N THR A 276 -15.16 -18.08 4.12
CA THR A 276 -14.49 -17.30 5.17
C THR A 276 -13.07 -16.90 4.76
N SER A 277 -12.32 -17.75 4.06
CA SER A 277 -10.95 -17.44 3.65
C SER A 277 -10.89 -16.31 2.61
N ALA A 278 -11.85 -16.24 1.69
CA ALA A 278 -11.96 -15.13 0.73
C ALA A 278 -12.14 -13.78 1.43
N PHE A 279 -13.06 -13.71 2.40
CA PHE A 279 -13.26 -12.49 3.19
C PHE A 279 -12.08 -12.17 4.10
N GLN A 280 -11.40 -13.19 4.65
CA GLN A 280 -10.16 -12.99 5.42
C GLN A 280 -9.04 -12.42 4.56
N ALA A 281 -8.91 -12.84 3.29
CA ALA A 281 -7.93 -12.29 2.37
C ALA A 281 -8.23 -10.82 2.09
N MET A 282 -9.50 -10.51 1.80
CA MET A 282 -9.96 -9.13 1.62
C MET A 282 -9.76 -8.29 2.89
N ASP A 283 -9.94 -8.88 4.09
CA ASP A 283 -9.70 -8.21 5.37
C ASP A 283 -8.21 -7.87 5.57
N ALA A 284 -7.34 -8.86 5.34
CA ALA A 284 -5.89 -8.71 5.40
C ALA A 284 -5.37 -7.65 4.41
N VAL A 285 -5.92 -7.63 3.18
CA VAL A 285 -5.55 -6.62 2.18
C VAL A 285 -5.86 -5.22 2.66
N GLY A 286 -7.05 -4.93 3.18
CA GLY A 286 -7.33 -3.58 3.64
C GLY A 286 -6.68 -3.21 4.97
N LYS A 287 -6.29 -4.18 5.81
CA LYS A 287 -5.38 -3.92 6.93
C LYS A 287 -4.02 -3.47 6.42
N PHE A 288 -3.43 -4.18 5.47
CA PHE A 288 -2.21 -3.75 4.80
C PHE A 288 -2.32 -2.35 4.19
N VAL A 289 -3.43 -2.02 3.52
CA VAL A 289 -3.69 -0.66 3.02
C VAL A 289 -3.69 0.39 4.12
N THR A 290 -4.32 0.08 5.25
CA THR A 290 -4.36 0.98 6.42
C THR A 290 -2.96 1.20 6.96
N VAL A 291 -2.17 0.14 7.06
CA VAL A 291 -0.78 0.17 7.54
C VAL A 291 0.12 0.99 6.62
N VAL A 292 -0.01 0.84 5.31
CA VAL A 292 0.73 1.67 4.33
C VAL A 292 0.30 3.15 4.41
N ALA A 293 -0.98 3.44 4.65
CA ALA A 293 -1.47 4.80 4.77
C ALA A 293 -0.83 5.57 5.96
N VAL A 294 -0.54 4.87 7.06
CA VAL A 294 0.08 5.47 8.25
C VAL A 294 1.53 5.92 8.00
N VAL A 295 2.26 5.26 7.09
CA VAL A 295 3.60 5.73 6.70
C VAL A 295 3.52 6.89 5.71
N ILE A 296 2.50 6.90 4.85
CA ILE A 296 2.27 8.04 3.95
C ILE A 296 1.96 9.31 4.75
N SER A 297 1.24 9.24 5.87
CA SER A 297 0.99 10.45 6.68
C SER A 297 2.26 11.06 7.30
N VAL A 298 3.35 10.30 7.44
CA VAL A 298 4.65 10.85 7.87
C VAL A 298 5.18 11.86 6.85
N VAL A 299 4.92 11.64 5.56
CA VAL A 299 5.26 12.56 4.48
C VAL A 299 4.67 13.94 4.75
N ASP A 300 3.37 13.97 5.03
CA ASP A 300 2.63 15.21 5.23
C ASP A 300 3.12 15.94 6.48
N ILE A 301 3.46 15.19 7.55
CA ILE A 301 4.06 15.76 8.77
C ILE A 301 5.40 16.43 8.43
N ILE A 302 6.26 15.78 7.64
CA ILE A 302 7.56 16.33 7.24
C ILE A 302 7.37 17.58 6.37
N PHE A 303 6.45 17.57 5.40
CA PHE A 303 6.17 18.76 4.60
C PHE A 303 5.66 19.93 5.43
N ASN A 304 4.75 19.68 6.38
CA ASN A 304 4.27 20.71 7.30
C ASN A 304 5.41 21.28 8.17
N ILE A 305 6.41 20.49 8.54
CA ILE A 305 7.61 20.98 9.25
C ILE A 305 8.48 21.81 8.31
N LEU A 306 8.66 21.38 7.06
CA LEU A 306 9.45 22.08 6.05
C LEU A 306 8.87 23.46 5.70
N ASP A 307 7.55 23.59 5.73
CA ASP A 307 6.84 24.86 5.48
C ASP A 307 7.03 25.91 6.61
N ILE A 308 7.63 25.53 7.74
CA ILE A 308 7.92 26.47 8.84
C ILE A 308 9.12 27.35 8.46
N VAL A 309 8.85 28.65 8.27
CA VAL A 309 9.87 29.65 7.90
C VAL A 309 10.88 29.90 9.02
N ASN A 310 10.44 29.86 10.28
CA ASN A 310 11.33 30.08 11.42
C ASN A 310 12.09 28.78 11.77
N VAL A 311 13.40 28.81 11.66
CA VAL A 311 14.22 27.60 11.75
C VAL A 311 14.36 27.08 13.18
N VAL A 312 14.33 27.95 14.19
CA VAL A 312 14.29 27.49 15.58
C VAL A 312 12.95 26.77 15.84
N GLU A 313 11.85 27.32 15.34
CA GLU A 313 10.52 26.70 15.42
C GLU A 313 10.47 25.37 14.65
N GLN A 314 11.03 25.32 13.44
CA GLN A 314 11.16 24.12 12.64
C GLN A 314 11.95 23.03 13.38
N CYS A 315 13.10 23.35 13.96
CA CYS A 315 13.92 22.40 14.70
C CYS A 315 13.22 21.91 15.98
N ASN A 316 12.49 22.78 16.69
CA ASN A 316 11.67 22.37 17.82
C ASN A 316 10.58 21.39 17.39
N LYS A 317 9.83 21.75 16.35
CA LYS A 317 8.75 20.93 15.82
C LYS A 317 9.25 19.56 15.34
N MET A 318 10.42 19.50 14.70
CA MET A 318 11.03 18.23 14.31
C MET A 318 11.35 17.33 15.51
N CYS A 319 11.93 17.89 16.58
CA CYS A 319 12.19 17.11 17.80
C CYS A 319 10.89 16.54 18.39
N ASP A 320 9.85 17.36 18.45
CA ASP A 320 8.54 16.96 19.00
C ASP A 320 7.88 15.86 18.13
N GLU A 321 7.87 16.04 16.80
CA GLU A 321 7.22 15.12 15.87
C GLU A 321 7.98 13.78 15.77
N LEU A 322 9.31 13.78 15.88
CA LEU A 322 10.13 12.57 15.95
C LEU A 322 9.83 11.74 17.20
N GLN A 323 9.55 12.34 18.36
CA GLN A 323 9.16 11.58 19.56
C GLN A 323 7.66 11.32 19.67
N GLY A 324 6.86 11.97 18.83
CA GLY A 324 5.41 11.87 18.81
C GLY A 324 4.89 11.16 17.55
N PRO A 325 4.12 11.84 16.68
CA PRO A 325 3.42 11.21 15.56
C PRO A 325 4.29 10.41 14.59
N ILE A 326 5.52 10.83 14.28
CA ILE A 326 6.38 10.11 13.33
C ILE A 326 6.78 8.74 13.91
N LYS A 327 7.22 8.70 15.17
CA LYS A 327 7.54 7.43 15.85
C LYS A 327 6.32 6.52 15.93
N GLN A 328 5.16 7.07 16.27
CA GLN A 328 3.92 6.30 16.34
C GLN A 328 3.57 5.69 14.97
N SER A 329 3.72 6.45 13.88
CA SER A 329 3.50 5.92 12.54
C SER A 329 4.41 4.73 12.19
N TYR A 330 5.68 4.76 12.63
CA TYR A 330 6.59 3.65 12.42
C TYR A 330 6.24 2.42 13.28
N LEU A 331 5.82 2.62 14.54
CA LEU A 331 5.30 1.55 15.40
C LEU A 331 4.08 0.88 14.77
N ASP A 332 3.10 1.69 14.35
CA ASP A 332 1.87 1.23 13.72
C ASP A 332 2.17 0.50 12.41
N TYR A 333 3.16 0.97 11.63
CA TYR A 333 3.59 0.32 10.42
C TYR A 333 4.16 -1.08 10.67
N PHE A 334 5.21 -1.19 11.50
CA PHE A 334 5.90 -2.47 11.71
C PHE A 334 5.02 -3.49 12.46
N ASN A 335 4.23 -3.05 13.44
CA ASN A 335 3.24 -3.94 14.07
C ASN A 335 2.12 -4.32 13.09
N GLY A 336 1.71 -3.39 12.25
CA GLY A 336 0.69 -3.58 11.24
C GLY A 336 1.06 -4.59 10.16
N ILE A 337 2.28 -4.53 9.60
CA ILE A 337 2.71 -5.48 8.56
C ILE A 337 2.82 -6.91 9.11
N LYS A 338 3.22 -7.06 10.38
CA LYS A 338 3.24 -8.36 11.07
C LYS A 338 1.84 -8.96 11.15
N GLU A 339 0.85 -8.17 11.58
CA GLU A 339 -0.53 -8.65 11.70
C GLU A 339 -1.17 -8.91 10.34
N ALA A 340 -0.95 -8.02 9.37
CA ALA A 340 -1.45 -8.18 8.00
C ALA A 340 -0.85 -9.42 7.32
N SER A 341 0.45 -9.68 7.50
CA SER A 341 1.13 -10.88 6.97
C SER A 341 0.51 -12.16 7.52
N LYS A 342 0.35 -12.26 8.85
CA LYS A 342 -0.24 -13.44 9.51
C LYS A 342 -1.63 -13.76 8.95
N GLN A 343 -2.48 -12.74 8.81
CA GLN A 343 -3.83 -12.91 8.30
C GLN A 343 -3.84 -13.22 6.80
N TYR A 344 -2.99 -12.57 6.02
CA TYR A 344 -2.87 -12.83 4.59
C TYR A 344 -2.44 -14.28 4.33
N LYS A 345 -1.42 -14.77 5.05
CA LYS A 345 -0.96 -16.16 5.02
C LYS A 345 -2.06 -17.16 5.37
N ALA A 346 -2.84 -16.87 6.42
CA ALA A 346 -3.97 -17.71 6.82
C ALA A 346 -5.07 -17.75 5.74
N ALA A 347 -5.27 -16.64 5.03
CA ALA A 347 -6.34 -16.51 4.05
C ALA A 347 -6.02 -17.15 2.69
N ILE A 348 -4.76 -17.12 2.25
CA ILE A 348 -4.33 -17.74 0.98
C ILE A 348 -4.01 -19.24 1.12
N THR A 349 -3.85 -19.73 2.35
CA THR A 349 -3.67 -21.16 2.61
C THR A 349 -5.05 -21.80 2.75
N PRO A 350 -5.44 -22.77 1.90
CA PRO A 350 -6.74 -23.41 2.02
C PRO A 350 -6.88 -24.02 3.40
N SER A 351 -7.92 -23.62 4.14
CA SER A 351 -8.29 -24.34 5.37
C SER A 351 -8.55 -25.78 4.96
N LYS A 352 -7.76 -26.73 5.46
CA LYS A 352 -8.12 -28.14 5.35
C LYS A 352 -9.50 -28.27 5.99
N ILE A 353 -10.50 -28.55 5.18
CA ILE A 353 -11.85 -28.86 5.64
C ILE A 353 -11.70 -30.09 6.54
N GLY A 354 -11.92 -29.88 7.83
CA GLY A 354 -12.14 -30.95 8.81
C GLY A 354 -13.58 -31.39 8.80
#